data_AF-A0A524AEY2-F1
#
_entry.id   AF-A0A524AEY2-F1
#
_cell.length_a   1.000
_cell.length_b   1.000
_cell.length_c   1.000
_cell.angle_alpha   90.00
_cell.angle_beta   90.00
_cell.angle_gamma   90.00
#
_symmetry.space_group_name_H-M   'P 1'
#
loop_
_entity.id
_entity.type
_entity.pdbx_description
1 polymer ?
#
loop_
_entity_poly.entity_id
_entity_poly.type
_entity_poly.pdbx_seq_one_letter_code
_entity_poly.pdbx_strand_id
1 'polypeptide(L)'
;MKSINLFVSSILLALATVMLISCGQATPTAVPTDTPMPVIEEPTPTPSPVAVASPTAVPSPVPTISVIPSITVTVVAKVNSVELSRDDFEQAIARDAKLIAQQYGIDWNDPQALGLLPELQQSVLDQLISQELLRQLAEAEGLTPTEDEVRAEVEATKAQILEQGPFADLDEFLESSGLTEADIETLIRGGVIHNEVLDAHGGPKEMEQVHAR
;
A
#
# COMPACT_ATOMS: atom_id res chain seq x y z
N MET A 1 11.14 -23.98 -47.02
CA MET A 1 11.88 -25.11 -46.43
C MET A 1 11.98 -24.82 -44.94
N LYS A 2 11.04 -25.27 -44.10
CA LYS A 2 10.86 -26.62 -43.54
C LYS A 2 11.82 -26.87 -42.35
N SER A 3 11.16 -27.08 -41.20
CA SER A 3 11.59 -27.80 -39.98
C SER A 3 12.71 -27.24 -39.10
N ILE A 4 12.31 -26.62 -37.99
CA ILE A 4 12.97 -26.70 -36.66
C ILE A 4 11.87 -26.56 -35.57
N ASN A 5 10.83 -27.39 -35.66
CA ASN A 5 9.81 -27.56 -34.61
C ASN A 5 9.84 -29.02 -34.16
N LEU A 6 10.86 -29.43 -33.40
CA LEU A 6 11.04 -30.86 -33.07
C LEU A 6 11.60 -31.17 -31.67
N PHE A 7 11.32 -30.33 -30.67
CA PHE A 7 11.69 -30.67 -29.28
C PHE A 7 10.60 -30.51 -28.21
N VAL A 8 9.39 -30.06 -28.56
CA VAL A 8 8.30 -29.90 -27.56
C VAL A 8 7.20 -30.96 -27.73
N SER A 9 7.34 -31.86 -28.70
CA SER A 9 6.42 -32.98 -28.93
C SER A 9 6.93 -34.26 -28.25
N SER A 10 6.95 -34.31 -26.92
CA SER A 10 7.19 -35.59 -26.22
C SER A 10 6.55 -35.72 -24.82
N ILE A 11 5.67 -34.81 -24.40
CA ILE A 11 4.92 -34.96 -23.13
C ILE A 11 3.44 -34.66 -23.39
N LEU A 12 2.83 -35.33 -24.37
CA LEU A 12 1.36 -35.34 -24.48
C LEU A 12 0.83 -36.51 -25.32
N LEU A 13 1.24 -37.76 -25.03
CA LEU A 13 0.42 -38.93 -25.43
C LEU A 13 0.81 -40.21 -24.67
N ALA A 14 0.16 -40.44 -23.54
CA ALA A 14 -0.16 -41.79 -23.02
C ALA A 14 -1.41 -41.66 -22.14
N LEU A 15 -2.60 -41.60 -22.75
CA LEU A 15 -3.52 -42.74 -22.87
C LEU A 15 -3.89 -43.31 -21.48
N ALA A 16 -4.95 -42.80 -20.86
CA ALA A 16 -6.29 -43.36 -20.93
C ALA A 16 -6.33 -44.88 -20.65
N THR A 17 -6.71 -45.25 -19.42
CA THR A 17 -7.39 -46.52 -19.14
C THR A 17 -8.58 -46.28 -18.22
N VAL A 18 -9.75 -46.47 -18.81
CA VAL A 18 -11.08 -46.57 -18.20
C VAL A 18 -11.17 -47.88 -17.43
N MET A 19 -11.69 -47.87 -16.21
CA MET A 19 -12.37 -49.05 -15.64
C MET A 19 -13.66 -48.65 -14.94
N LEU A 20 -14.76 -49.15 -15.53
CA LEU A 20 -16.13 -49.16 -15.05
C LEU A 20 -16.33 -50.28 -14.02
N ILE A 21 -16.90 -49.95 -12.86
CA ILE A 21 -17.61 -50.87 -11.95
C ILE A 21 -18.82 -50.05 -11.47
N SER A 22 -20.03 -50.15 -12.04
CA SER A 22 -21.01 -51.26 -12.14
C SER A 22 -21.65 -51.66 -10.81
N CYS A 23 -22.98 -51.42 -10.75
CA CYS A 23 -24.03 -51.84 -9.80
C CYS A 23 -23.88 -51.39 -8.33
N GLY A 24 -24.88 -50.80 -7.67
CA GLY A 24 -26.31 -50.75 -7.92
C GLY A 24 -27.04 -51.18 -6.66
N GLN A 25 -27.76 -50.28 -5.98
CA GLN A 25 -28.92 -50.64 -5.18
C GLN A 25 -29.76 -49.40 -4.81
N ALA A 26 -31.07 -49.59 -4.85
CA ALA A 26 -32.09 -48.58 -4.68
C ALA A 26 -32.51 -48.42 -3.20
N THR A 27 -32.83 -47.16 -2.82
CA THR A 27 -33.82 -46.74 -1.78
C THR A 27 -33.41 -46.98 -0.30
N PRO A 28 -33.84 -46.18 0.72
CA PRO A 28 -34.85 -45.11 0.76
C PRO A 28 -34.36 -43.72 1.20
N THR A 29 -35.16 -42.72 0.81
CA THR A 29 -35.26 -41.40 1.43
C THR A 29 -35.47 -41.55 2.95
N ALA A 30 -34.45 -41.19 3.74
CA ALA A 30 -34.63 -40.94 5.16
C ALA A 30 -35.29 -39.57 5.31
N VAL A 31 -36.54 -39.59 5.80
CA VAL A 31 -37.24 -38.43 6.34
C VAL A 31 -36.38 -37.88 7.50
N PRO A 32 -36.10 -36.57 7.57
CA PRO A 32 -35.46 -36.01 8.76
C PRO A 32 -36.41 -36.18 9.95
N THR A 33 -35.97 -36.95 10.94
CA THR A 33 -36.56 -37.05 12.27
C THR A 33 -36.60 -35.65 12.89
N ASP A 34 -37.80 -35.20 13.28
CA ASP A 34 -38.02 -34.07 14.18
C ASP A 34 -37.22 -34.29 15.46
N THR A 35 -36.08 -33.63 15.55
CA THR A 35 -35.40 -33.39 16.81
C THR A 35 -36.13 -32.20 17.44
N PRO A 36 -36.68 -32.29 18.66
CA PRO A 36 -37.25 -31.12 19.31
C PRO A 36 -36.14 -30.07 19.42
N MET A 37 -36.34 -28.94 18.76
CA MET A 37 -35.47 -27.78 18.89
C MET A 37 -35.38 -27.41 20.37
N PRO A 38 -34.19 -27.10 20.90
CA PRO A 38 -34.11 -26.42 22.18
C PRO A 38 -34.89 -25.10 22.06
N VAL A 39 -35.84 -24.89 22.97
CA VAL A 39 -36.47 -23.60 23.18
C VAL A 39 -35.36 -22.63 23.58
N ILE A 40 -34.94 -21.79 22.63
CA ILE A 40 -34.13 -20.63 22.94
C ILE A 40 -35.10 -19.63 23.57
N GLU A 41 -35.02 -19.47 24.88
CA GLU A 41 -35.64 -18.33 25.56
C GLU A 41 -35.05 -17.04 24.96
N GLU A 42 -35.90 -16.20 24.40
CA GLU A 42 -35.54 -14.88 23.91
C GLU A 42 -35.08 -14.04 25.12
N PRO A 43 -33.80 -13.62 25.19
CA PRO A 43 -33.37 -12.77 26.28
C PRO A 43 -34.04 -11.40 26.14
N THR A 44 -34.87 -11.09 27.13
CA THR A 44 -35.44 -9.76 27.41
C THR A 44 -34.38 -8.67 27.15
N PRO A 45 -34.70 -7.57 26.43
CA PRO A 45 -33.74 -6.49 26.23
C PRO A 45 -33.42 -5.81 27.56
N THR A 46 -32.25 -6.13 28.11
CA THR A 46 -31.63 -5.38 29.19
C THR A 46 -31.44 -3.93 28.73
N PRO A 47 -31.84 -2.92 29.51
CA PRO A 47 -31.62 -1.53 29.14
C PRO A 47 -30.11 -1.29 28.95
N SER A 48 -29.74 -0.75 27.78
CA SER A 48 -28.37 -0.33 27.49
C SER A 48 -27.85 0.56 28.62
N PRO A 49 -26.64 0.29 29.16
CA PRO A 49 -26.02 1.21 30.09
C PRO A 49 -25.80 2.55 29.37
N VAL A 50 -26.24 3.63 30.02
CA VAL A 50 -25.98 5.01 29.63
C VAL A 50 -24.49 5.15 29.37
N ALA A 51 -24.13 5.62 28.17
CA ALA A 51 -22.76 5.92 27.79
C ALA A 51 -22.17 6.89 28.82
N VAL A 52 -21.29 6.36 29.67
CA VAL A 52 -20.41 7.17 30.50
C VAL A 52 -19.47 7.86 29.52
N ALA A 53 -19.47 9.19 29.53
CA ALA A 53 -18.60 10.00 28.70
C ALA A 53 -17.15 9.48 28.83
N SER A 54 -16.61 9.02 27.70
CA SER A 54 -15.21 8.65 27.58
C SER A 54 -14.38 9.87 28.02
N PRO A 55 -13.38 9.71 28.91
CA PRO A 55 -12.51 10.82 29.26
C PRO A 55 -11.84 11.30 27.98
N THR A 56 -11.90 12.61 27.74
CA THR A 56 -11.09 13.30 26.73
C THR A 56 -9.67 12.79 26.85
N ALA A 57 -9.24 12.00 25.86
CA ALA A 57 -7.85 11.59 25.75
C ALA A 57 -7.03 12.88 25.67
N VAL A 58 -6.21 13.10 26.69
CA VAL A 58 -5.12 14.06 26.63
C VAL A 58 -4.33 13.72 25.36
N PRO A 59 -3.98 14.69 24.50
CA PRO A 59 -3.16 14.42 23.33
C PRO A 59 -1.88 13.75 23.81
N SER A 60 -1.75 12.45 23.55
CA SER A 60 -0.49 11.75 23.70
C SER A 60 0.50 12.45 22.78
N PRO A 61 1.72 12.78 23.24
CA PRO A 61 2.73 13.31 22.35
C PRO A 61 2.90 12.34 21.19
N VAL A 62 2.88 12.87 19.96
CA VAL A 62 3.32 12.15 18.76
C VAL A 62 4.60 11.39 19.15
N PRO A 63 4.69 10.07 18.94
CA PRO A 63 5.91 9.35 19.25
C PRO A 63 7.02 9.95 18.41
N THR A 64 7.81 10.84 19.00
CA THR A 64 9.10 11.23 18.47
C THR A 64 9.90 9.95 18.48
N ILE A 65 10.16 9.37 17.30
CA ILE A 65 11.10 8.26 17.16
C ILE A 65 12.46 8.83 17.56
N SER A 66 12.77 8.76 18.85
CA SER A 66 13.91 9.44 19.47
C SER A 66 15.24 8.74 19.16
N VAL A 67 15.23 7.79 18.21
CA VAL A 67 16.30 6.81 17.98
C VAL A 67 16.83 6.82 16.55
N ILE A 68 16.31 7.65 15.65
CA ILE A 68 17.04 7.89 14.39
C ILE A 68 18.27 8.71 14.78
N PRO A 69 19.50 8.17 14.67
CA PRO A 69 20.70 8.94 15.01
C PRO A 69 20.74 10.14 14.07
N SER A 70 20.67 11.34 14.63
CA SER A 70 20.74 12.56 13.83
C SER A 70 22.05 12.55 13.06
N ILE A 71 21.94 12.60 11.75
CA ILE A 71 23.09 12.62 10.86
C ILE A 71 23.80 13.96 11.06
N THR A 72 25.12 14.08 10.86
CA THR A 72 25.85 15.35 11.08
C THR A 72 26.26 16.06 9.78
N VAL A 73 26.01 15.42 8.62
CA VAL A 73 26.29 15.98 7.28
C VAL A 73 25.04 16.66 6.70
N THR A 74 25.16 17.89 6.20
CA THR A 74 24.00 18.65 5.68
C THR A 74 23.45 18.12 4.36
N VAL A 75 24.30 17.46 3.58
CA VAL A 75 23.98 16.82 2.30
C VAL A 75 24.21 15.33 2.46
N VAL A 76 23.19 14.52 2.16
CA VAL A 76 23.24 13.06 2.30
C VAL A 76 23.68 12.37 1.01
N ALA A 77 23.38 12.97 -0.14
CA ALA A 77 23.78 12.48 -1.45
C ALA A 77 23.74 13.61 -2.50
N LYS A 78 24.38 13.36 -3.65
CA LYS A 78 24.35 14.25 -4.81
C LYS A 78 23.89 13.47 -6.03
N VAL A 79 22.80 13.90 -6.64
CA VAL A 79 22.20 13.31 -7.85
C VAL A 79 22.46 14.26 -9.01
N ASN A 80 23.48 13.95 -9.82
CA ASN A 80 24.01 14.86 -10.83
C ASN A 80 24.43 16.20 -10.21
N SER A 81 23.73 17.29 -10.52
CA SER A 81 24.02 18.63 -9.99
C SER A 81 23.15 19.03 -8.81
N VAL A 82 22.22 18.17 -8.38
CA VAL A 82 21.27 18.44 -7.29
C VAL A 82 21.73 17.74 -6.01
N GLU A 83 21.69 18.46 -4.90
CA GLU A 83 22.04 17.95 -3.57
C GLU A 83 20.77 17.50 -2.85
N LEU A 84 20.78 16.28 -2.30
CA LEU A 84 19.73 15.80 -1.42
C LEU A 84 20.05 16.24 0.01
N SER A 85 19.14 17.01 0.60
CA SER A 85 19.32 17.56 1.93
C SER A 85 19.14 16.50 3.01
N ARG A 86 19.76 16.73 4.18
CA ARG A 86 19.50 15.88 5.35
C ARG A 86 18.05 15.95 5.79
N ASP A 87 17.45 17.14 5.78
CA ASP A 87 16.12 17.36 6.33
C ASP A 87 15.08 16.54 5.56
N ASP A 88 15.15 16.52 4.22
CA ASP A 88 14.28 15.69 3.37
C ASP A 88 14.46 14.20 3.67
N PHE A 89 15.72 13.78 3.90
CA PHE A 89 16.03 12.39 4.21
C PHE A 89 15.51 11.96 5.59
N GLU A 90 15.73 12.77 6.63
CA GLU A 90 15.24 12.48 7.97
C GLU A 90 13.70 12.47 8.02
N GLN A 91 13.05 13.40 7.31
CA GLN A 91 11.59 13.44 7.19
C GLN A 91 11.06 12.19 6.45
N ALA A 92 11.74 11.77 5.38
CA ALA A 92 11.37 10.56 4.65
C ALA A 92 11.54 9.29 5.50
N ILE A 93 12.62 9.16 6.27
CA ILE A 93 12.79 8.05 7.22
C ILE A 93 11.68 8.07 8.26
N ALA A 94 11.38 9.22 8.86
CA ALA A 94 10.35 9.32 9.89
C ALA A 94 8.98 8.88 9.38
N ARG A 95 8.62 9.28 8.15
CA ARG A 95 7.37 8.88 7.49
C ARG A 95 7.33 7.38 7.21
N ASP A 96 8.38 6.83 6.61
CA ASP A 96 8.41 5.42 6.22
C ASP A 96 8.48 4.50 7.46
N ALA A 97 9.26 4.88 8.49
CA ALA A 97 9.29 4.21 9.78
C ALA A 97 7.90 4.16 10.42
N LYS A 98 7.16 5.27 10.39
CA LYS A 98 5.79 5.34 10.92
C LYS A 98 4.83 4.43 10.17
N LEU A 99 4.89 4.43 8.84
CA LEU A 99 4.05 3.55 8.01
C LEU A 99 4.34 2.07 8.31
N ILE A 100 5.61 1.70 8.39
CA ILE A 100 6.04 0.33 8.75
C ILE A 100 5.58 -0.04 10.16
N ALA A 101 5.71 0.88 11.13
CA ALA A 101 5.26 0.65 12.50
C ALA A 101 3.75 0.40 12.56
N GLN A 102 2.96 1.20 11.83
CA GLN A 102 1.50 1.03 11.76
C GLN A 102 1.10 -0.28 11.06
N GLN A 103 1.80 -0.66 9.99
CA GLN A 103 1.47 -1.84 9.20
C GLN A 103 1.90 -3.16 9.87
N TYR A 104 3.08 -3.18 10.51
CA TYR A 104 3.70 -4.40 11.03
C TYR A 104 3.78 -4.45 12.56
N GLY A 105 3.34 -3.39 13.25
CA GLY A 105 3.39 -3.32 14.72
C GLY A 105 4.81 -3.21 15.29
N ILE A 106 5.74 -2.63 14.53
CA ILE A 106 7.15 -2.48 14.94
C ILE A 106 7.29 -1.29 15.90
N ASP A 107 7.91 -1.52 17.06
CA ASP A 107 8.38 -0.45 17.94
C ASP A 107 9.84 -0.13 17.64
N TRP A 108 10.10 1.05 17.05
CA TRP A 108 11.44 1.52 16.72
C TRP A 108 12.31 1.86 17.93
N ASN A 109 11.78 1.77 19.16
CA ASN A 109 12.55 1.87 20.39
C ASN A 109 13.09 0.51 20.89
N ASP A 110 12.67 -0.61 20.28
CA ASP A 110 13.20 -1.95 20.58
C ASP A 110 14.60 -2.13 19.96
N PRO A 111 15.62 -2.56 20.72
CA PRO A 111 16.94 -2.91 20.19
C PRO A 111 16.94 -3.87 18.99
N GLN A 112 15.95 -4.78 18.88
CA GLN A 112 15.82 -5.67 17.72
C GLN A 112 15.39 -4.90 16.46
N ALA A 113 14.46 -3.95 16.60
CA ALA A 113 14.01 -3.11 15.49
C ALA A 113 15.11 -2.17 15.00
N LEU A 114 15.98 -1.70 15.90
CA LEU A 114 17.14 -0.86 15.54
C LEU A 114 18.12 -1.56 14.60
N GLY A 115 18.18 -2.90 14.61
CA GLY A 115 18.97 -3.66 13.64
C GLY A 115 18.48 -3.52 12.19
N LEU A 116 17.22 -3.13 11.99
CA LEU A 116 16.60 -2.92 10.66
C LEU A 116 16.81 -1.49 10.13
N LEU A 117 17.22 -0.56 11.01
CA LEU A 117 17.34 0.85 10.67
C LEU A 117 18.30 1.13 9.48
N PRO A 118 19.46 0.46 9.34
CA PRO A 118 20.33 0.67 8.19
C PRO A 118 19.67 0.31 6.85
N GLU A 119 18.88 -0.77 6.81
CA GLU A 119 18.14 -1.20 5.62
C GLU A 119 17.08 -0.16 5.24
N LEU A 120 16.33 0.32 6.24
CA LEU A 120 15.35 1.38 6.05
C LEU A 120 15.99 2.66 5.51
N GLN A 121 17.10 3.10 6.11
CA GLN A 121 17.85 4.27 5.67
C GLN A 121 18.32 4.14 4.23
N GLN A 122 18.84 2.97 3.84
CA GLN A 122 19.28 2.72 2.47
C GLN A 122 18.10 2.74 1.49
N SER A 123 17.00 2.06 1.83
CA SER A 123 15.78 2.05 1.01
C SER A 123 15.23 3.46 0.78
N VAL A 124 15.17 4.28 1.82
CA VAL A 124 14.72 5.67 1.73
C VAL A 124 15.65 6.50 0.86
N LEU A 125 16.97 6.32 1.00
CA LEU A 125 17.95 7.05 0.20
C LEU A 125 17.81 6.69 -1.28
N ASP A 126 17.71 5.41 -1.60
CA ASP A 126 17.54 4.93 -2.98
C ASP A 126 16.22 5.43 -3.58
N GLN A 127 15.16 5.50 -2.78
CA GLN A 127 13.89 6.06 -3.20
C GLN A 127 13.99 7.56 -3.50
N LEU A 128 14.66 8.36 -2.66
CA LEU A 128 14.85 9.80 -2.91
C LEU A 128 15.72 10.06 -4.14
N ILE A 129 16.78 9.27 -4.33
CA ILE A 129 17.61 9.33 -5.54
C ILE A 129 16.77 9.02 -6.78
N SER A 130 15.95 7.96 -6.73
CA SER A 130 15.09 7.57 -7.84
C SER A 130 14.06 8.65 -8.18
N GLN A 131 13.45 9.28 -7.17
CA GLN A 131 12.53 10.40 -7.36
C GLN A 131 13.22 11.60 -8.02
N GLU A 132 14.43 11.95 -7.59
CA GLU A 132 15.16 13.08 -8.17
C GLU A 132 15.59 12.79 -9.61
N LEU A 133 16.02 11.57 -9.92
CA LEU A 133 16.30 11.17 -11.30
C LEU A 133 15.05 11.25 -12.19
N LEU A 134 13.90 10.85 -11.67
CA LEU A 134 12.63 10.93 -12.39
C LEU A 134 12.22 12.39 -12.64
N ARG A 135 12.39 13.27 -11.65
CA ARG A 135 12.17 14.71 -11.79
C ARG A 135 13.06 15.31 -12.86
N GLN A 136 14.35 14.97 -12.87
CA GLN A 136 15.30 15.43 -13.88
C GLN A 136 14.95 14.91 -15.29
N LEU A 137 14.48 13.66 -15.40
CA LEU A 137 14.00 13.11 -16.67
C LEU A 137 12.78 13.89 -17.19
N ALA A 138 11.79 14.11 -16.33
CA ALA A 138 10.60 14.88 -16.69
C ALA A 138 10.94 16.30 -17.13
N GLU A 139 11.85 16.98 -16.43
CA GLU A 139 12.34 18.31 -16.80
C GLU A 139 13.05 18.30 -18.17
N ALA A 140 13.89 17.30 -18.42
CA ALA A 140 14.62 17.16 -19.69
C ALA A 140 13.69 16.93 -20.89
N GLU A 141 12.53 16.32 -20.67
CA GLU A 141 11.55 15.98 -21.70
C GLU A 141 10.37 16.95 -21.77
N GLY A 142 10.30 17.93 -20.87
CA GLY A 142 9.19 18.89 -20.79
C GLY A 142 7.89 18.29 -20.25
N LEU A 143 7.98 17.23 -19.46
CA LEU A 143 6.87 16.54 -18.77
C LEU A 143 6.62 17.09 -17.36
N THR A 144 6.91 18.37 -17.13
CA THR A 144 6.67 19.01 -15.82
C THR A 144 5.21 19.41 -15.69
N PRO A 145 4.50 18.96 -14.63
CA PRO A 145 3.10 19.32 -14.45
C PRO A 145 2.95 20.80 -14.17
N THR A 146 1.83 21.34 -14.62
CA THR A 146 1.40 22.71 -14.31
C THR A 146 0.92 22.80 -12.86
N GLU A 147 0.95 24.01 -12.30
CA GLU A 147 0.41 24.27 -10.96
C GLU A 147 -1.08 23.95 -10.85
N ASP A 148 -1.83 24.10 -11.94
CA ASP A 148 -3.26 23.79 -11.98
C ASP A 148 -3.51 22.28 -11.91
N GLU A 149 -2.70 21.47 -12.58
CA GLU A 149 -2.75 20.00 -12.51
C GLU A 149 -2.41 19.49 -11.11
N VAL A 150 -1.31 20.00 -10.52
CA VAL A 150 -0.92 19.63 -9.15
C VAL A 150 -2.02 20.01 -8.16
N ARG A 151 -2.56 21.23 -8.26
CA ARG A 151 -3.64 21.68 -7.38
C ARG A 151 -4.91 20.84 -7.54
N ALA A 152 -5.27 20.45 -8.76
CA ALA A 152 -6.41 19.58 -9.00
C ALA A 152 -6.23 18.21 -8.34
N GLU A 153 -5.04 17.62 -8.46
CA GLU A 153 -4.71 16.33 -7.85
C GLU A 153 -4.66 16.41 -6.31
N VAL A 154 -4.15 17.53 -5.76
CA VAL A 154 -4.16 17.81 -4.32
C VAL A 154 -5.60 17.81 -3.78
N GLU A 155 -6.51 18.53 -4.42
CA GLU A 155 -7.90 18.60 -3.97
C GLU A 155 -8.62 17.26 -4.14
N ALA A 156 -8.34 16.52 -5.23
CA ALA A 156 -8.89 15.18 -5.43
C ALA A 156 -8.41 14.20 -4.35
N THR A 157 -7.12 14.23 -4.01
CA THR A 157 -6.54 13.38 -2.98
C THR A 157 -7.10 13.72 -1.59
N LYS A 158 -7.22 15.00 -1.23
CA LYS A 158 -7.86 15.44 0.02
C LYS A 158 -9.29 14.93 0.12
N ALA A 159 -10.08 15.06 -0.94
CA ALA A 159 -11.45 14.55 -0.97
C ALA A 159 -11.50 13.03 -0.76
N GLN A 160 -10.61 12.28 -1.43
CA GLN A 160 -10.53 10.84 -1.27
C GLN A 160 -10.16 10.41 0.15
N ILE A 161 -9.21 11.11 0.80
CA ILE A 161 -8.81 10.84 2.19
C ILE A 161 -10.02 10.99 3.12
N LEU A 162 -10.85 12.02 2.93
CA LEU A 162 -12.02 12.26 3.79
C LEU A 162 -13.19 11.34 3.47
N GLU A 163 -13.36 10.92 2.22
CA GLU A 163 -14.45 10.02 1.83
C GLU A 163 -14.19 8.57 2.24
N GLN A 164 -12.94 8.11 2.12
CA GLN A 164 -12.56 6.71 2.31
C GLN A 164 -11.86 6.45 3.65
N GLY A 165 -11.28 7.49 4.25
CA GLY A 165 -10.52 7.39 5.49
C GLY A 165 -11.39 7.48 6.74
N PRO A 166 -10.84 7.10 7.90
CA PRO A 166 -11.52 7.22 9.19
C PRO A 166 -11.47 8.64 9.79
N PHE A 167 -10.97 9.64 9.05
CA PHE A 167 -10.67 10.98 9.57
C PHE A 167 -11.87 11.92 9.44
N ALA A 168 -12.11 12.75 10.45
CA ALA A 168 -13.19 13.74 10.43
C ALA A 168 -12.87 14.95 9.54
N ASP A 169 -11.60 15.35 9.50
CA ASP A 169 -11.08 16.44 8.68
C ASP A 169 -9.61 16.19 8.28
N LEU A 170 -9.08 17.09 7.45
CA LEU A 170 -7.72 16.96 6.92
C LEU A 170 -6.66 17.19 8.02
N ASP A 171 -6.95 18.03 9.02
CA ASP A 171 -6.02 18.33 10.11
C ASP A 171 -5.79 17.08 10.95
N GLU A 172 -6.84 16.32 11.27
CA GLU A 172 -6.73 15.03 11.95
C GLU A 172 -5.86 14.04 11.15
N PHE A 173 -6.06 13.96 9.84
CA PHE A 173 -5.21 13.14 8.97
C PHE A 173 -3.74 13.58 9.06
N LEU A 174 -3.46 14.87 8.86
CA LEU A 174 -2.12 15.45 8.86
C LEU A 174 -1.39 15.21 10.19
N GLU A 175 -2.06 15.44 11.32
CA GLU A 175 -1.51 15.13 12.65
C GLU A 175 -1.24 13.64 12.81
N SER A 176 -2.21 12.79 12.44
CA SER A 176 -2.09 11.34 12.56
C SER A 176 -1.02 10.76 11.64
N SER A 177 -0.72 11.39 10.51
CA SER A 177 0.32 11.01 9.55
C SER A 177 1.66 11.71 9.83
N GLY A 178 1.67 12.79 10.61
CA GLY A 178 2.87 13.60 10.86
C GLY A 178 3.31 14.38 9.62
N LEU A 179 2.34 14.83 8.83
CA LEU A 179 2.56 15.58 7.60
C LEU A 179 2.03 17.00 7.76
N THR A 180 2.50 17.90 6.91
CA THR A 180 1.95 19.23 6.69
C THR A 180 1.24 19.29 5.34
N GLU A 181 0.46 20.35 5.09
CA GLU A 181 -0.12 20.57 3.75
C GLU A 181 0.96 20.70 2.66
N ALA A 182 2.11 21.31 2.98
CA ALA A 182 3.23 21.43 2.05
C ALA A 182 3.83 20.07 1.69
N ASP A 183 3.85 19.14 2.65
CA ASP A 183 4.30 17.77 2.41
C ASP A 183 3.34 17.04 1.47
N ILE A 184 2.02 17.20 1.67
CA ILE A 184 1.01 16.62 0.76
C ILE A 184 1.23 17.13 -0.66
N GLU A 185 1.37 18.45 -0.85
CA GLU A 185 1.60 19.02 -2.19
C GLU A 185 2.87 18.44 -2.84
N THR A 186 3.96 18.34 -2.08
CA THR A 186 5.24 17.82 -2.56
C THR A 186 5.11 16.36 -2.99
N LEU A 187 4.48 15.52 -2.16
CA LEU A 187 4.24 14.11 -2.46
C LEU A 187 3.36 13.93 -3.69
N ILE A 188 2.29 14.72 -3.80
CA ILE A 188 1.36 14.65 -4.93
C ILE A 188 2.03 15.11 -6.21
N ARG A 189 2.81 16.20 -6.19
CA ARG A 189 3.59 16.65 -7.36
C ARG A 189 4.54 15.55 -7.85
N GLY A 190 5.22 14.87 -6.93
CA GLY A 190 6.06 13.71 -7.26
C GLY A 190 5.27 12.58 -7.93
N GLY A 191 4.07 12.28 -7.43
CA GLY A 191 3.14 11.31 -8.03
C GLY A 191 2.67 11.71 -9.43
N VAL A 192 2.31 12.98 -9.64
CA VAL A 192 1.91 13.50 -10.96
C VAL A 192 3.06 13.38 -11.95
N ILE A 193 4.28 13.81 -11.58
CA ILE A 193 5.48 13.64 -12.43
C ILE A 193 5.70 12.17 -12.78
N HIS A 194 5.53 11.27 -11.81
CA HIS A 194 5.66 9.84 -12.06
C HIS A 194 4.65 9.33 -13.08
N ASN A 195 3.39 9.74 -12.96
CA ASN A 195 2.34 9.36 -13.88
C ASN A 195 2.59 9.92 -15.30
N GLU A 196 3.04 11.17 -15.43
CA GLU A 196 3.38 11.76 -16.72
C GLU A 196 4.52 10.99 -17.43
N VAL A 197 5.59 10.66 -16.70
CA VAL A 197 6.69 9.88 -17.27
C VAL A 197 6.24 8.46 -17.62
N LEU A 198 5.42 7.83 -16.77
CA LEU A 198 4.87 6.50 -17.04
C LEU A 198 3.94 6.51 -18.26
N ASP A 199 3.19 7.58 -18.48
CA ASP A 199 2.30 7.71 -19.63
C ASP A 199 3.09 7.95 -20.92
N ALA A 200 4.19 8.69 -20.85
CA ALA A 200 5.08 8.92 -21.98
C ALA A 200 5.89 7.67 -22.38
N HIS A 201 6.35 6.87 -21.41
CA HIS A 201 7.28 5.75 -21.63
C HIS A 201 6.70 4.35 -21.36
N GLY A 202 5.45 4.29 -20.89
CA GLY A 202 4.76 3.06 -20.59
C GLY A 202 4.44 2.24 -21.84
N GLY A 203 4.33 0.92 -21.65
CA GLY A 203 3.85 0.03 -22.71
C GLY A 203 2.38 0.31 -23.10
N PRO A 204 1.88 -0.30 -24.18
CA PRO A 204 0.49 -0.14 -24.59
C PRO A 204 -0.48 -0.51 -23.46
N LYS A 205 -1.38 0.41 -23.10
CA LYS A 205 -2.37 0.25 -22.03
C LYS A 205 -3.49 -0.75 -22.37
N GLU A 206 -3.59 -1.17 -23.63
CA GLU A 206 -4.54 -2.20 -24.07
C GLU A 206 -3.81 -3.51 -24.37
N MET A 207 -3.93 -4.49 -23.46
CA MET A 207 -3.64 -5.87 -23.79
C MET A 207 -4.91 -6.52 -24.34
N GLU A 208 -4.91 -6.86 -25.62
CA GLU A 208 -6.00 -7.63 -26.23
C GLU A 208 -6.13 -8.96 -25.47
N GLN A 209 -7.18 -9.08 -24.64
CA GLN A 209 -7.49 -10.33 -23.97
C GLN A 209 -7.88 -11.36 -25.02
N VAL A 210 -6.90 -12.16 -25.44
CA VAL A 210 -7.13 -13.31 -26.31
C VAL A 210 -7.96 -14.31 -25.52
N HIS A 211 -9.28 -14.22 -25.66
CA HIS A 211 -10.21 -15.22 -25.16
C HIS A 211 -9.95 -16.50 -25.94
N ALA A 212 -9.20 -17.42 -25.32
CA ALA A 212 -9.14 -18.81 -25.75
C ALA A 212 -10.57 -19.35 -25.75
N ARG A 213 -11.04 -19.73 -26.93
CA ARG A 213 -12.35 -20.35 -27.16
C ARG A 213 -12.27 -21.85 -26.94
#